data_AF-A0A924K551-F1
#
_entry.id   AF-A0A924K551-F1
#
_cell.length_a   1.000
_cell.length_b   1.000
_cell.length_c   1.000
_cell.angle_alpha   90.00
_cell.angle_beta   90.00
_cell.angle_gamma   90.00
#
_symmetry.space_group_name_H-M   'P 1'
#
loop_
_entity.id
_entity.type
_entity.pdbx_description
1 polymer ?
#
loop_
_entity_poly.entity_id
_entity_poly.type
_entity_poly.pdbx_seq_one_letter_code
_entity_poly.pdbx_strand_id
1 'polypeptide(L)'
;MLRITVAGADVVLHPSGAAYLSAEQTLLIADAHFGKAVSFRKLGVPVPSGTTTENLDLLSALLDTTQARRIVFLGDFLHSKRSHARGTLDTIAQWRDRHADIELTLVRGNHDDRAGDPPASLNFEVIDEPLMLGPFALCHHPRPVAGAYVICGHWH
;
A
#
# COMPACT_ATOMS: atom_id res chain seq x y z
N MET A 1 3.87 9.94 16.02
CA MET A 1 2.99 8.75 15.89
C MET A 1 1.95 8.80 16.98
N LEU A 2 0.72 8.38 16.70
CA LEU A 2 -0.38 8.33 17.66
C LEU A 2 -0.80 6.88 17.84
N ARG A 3 -0.85 6.38 19.08
CA ARG A 3 -1.37 5.05 19.37
C ARG A 3 -2.84 5.15 19.78
N ILE A 4 -3.67 4.31 19.18
CA ILE A 4 -5.10 4.19 19.47
C ILE A 4 -5.48 2.72 19.63
N THR A 5 -6.63 2.46 20.24
CA THR A 5 -7.21 1.12 20.31
C THR A 5 -8.43 1.04 19.41
N VAL A 6 -8.46 0.05 18.51
CA VAL A 6 -9.55 -0.20 17.58
C VAL A 6 -9.94 -1.67 17.69
N ALA A 7 -11.22 -1.95 17.94
CA ALA A 7 -11.72 -3.32 18.14
C ALA A 7 -10.91 -4.15 19.15
N GLY A 8 -10.35 -3.50 20.18
CA GLY A 8 -9.53 -4.13 21.20
C GLY A 8 -8.06 -4.36 20.83
N ALA A 9 -7.62 -3.97 19.63
CA ALA A 9 -6.23 -4.09 19.17
C ALA A 9 -5.54 -2.71 19.07
N ASP A 10 -4.21 -2.70 19.28
CA ASP A 10 -3.38 -1.52 19.19
C ASP A 10 -3.06 -1.16 17.73
N VAL A 11 -3.38 0.07 17.35
CA VAL A 11 -3.08 0.64 16.03
C VAL A 11 -2.23 1.90 16.21
N VAL A 12 -1.10 1.97 15.52
CA VAL A 12 -0.22 3.14 15.53
C VAL A 12 -0.39 3.92 14.23
N LEU A 13 -0.90 5.14 14.32
CA LEU A 13 -1.07 6.05 13.19
C LEU A 13 0.18 6.92 12.99
N HIS A 14 0.63 6.99 11.75
CA HIS A 14 1.75 7.81 11.33
C HIS A 14 1.27 9.07 10.58
N PRO A 15 1.90 10.25 10.78
CA PRO A 15 1.52 11.48 10.07
C PRO A 15 1.66 11.40 8.54
N SER A 16 2.32 10.37 8.00
CA SER A 16 2.37 10.12 6.56
C SER A 16 1.10 9.48 5.99
N GLY A 17 0.11 9.15 6.83
CA GLY A 17 -1.10 8.42 6.45
C GLY A 17 -0.99 6.89 6.55
N ALA A 18 0.17 6.36 6.96
CA ALA A 18 0.33 4.93 7.23
C ALA A 18 -0.23 4.55 8.60
N ALA A 19 -0.71 3.31 8.74
CA ALA A 19 -1.06 2.71 10.02
C ALA A 19 -0.23 1.45 10.27
N TYR A 20 0.14 1.19 11.51
CA TYR A 20 0.89 0.00 11.91
C TYR A 20 0.09 -0.82 12.92
N LEU A 21 -0.20 -2.06 12.56
CA LEU A 21 -0.82 -3.07 13.41
C LEU A 21 0.30 -3.83 14.13
N SER A 22 0.53 -3.46 15.40
CA SER A 22 1.73 -3.93 16.11
C SER A 22 1.70 -5.41 16.50
N ALA A 23 0.51 -5.96 16.77
CA ALA A 23 0.37 -7.37 17.12
C ALA A 23 0.70 -8.28 15.92
N GLU A 24 0.39 -7.82 14.72
CA GLU A 24 0.59 -8.53 13.45
C GLU A 24 1.85 -8.08 12.70
N GLN A 25 2.64 -7.17 13.30
CA GLN A 25 3.85 -6.58 12.70
C GLN A 25 3.62 -6.11 11.26
N THR A 26 2.45 -5.51 11.00
CA THR A 26 1.97 -5.22 9.66
C THR A 26 1.75 -3.72 9.45
N LEU A 27 2.39 -3.16 8.43
CA LEU A 27 2.17 -1.80 7.96
C LEU A 27 1.02 -1.79 6.95
N LEU A 28 0.07 -0.86 7.10
CA LEU A 28 -1.06 -0.66 6.22
C LEU A 28 -0.87 0.64 5.43
N ILE A 29 -1.05 0.55 4.12
CA ILE A 29 -0.98 1.68 3.19
C ILE A 29 -2.19 1.62 2.26
N ALA A 30 -2.99 2.67 2.21
CA ALA A 30 -4.08 2.78 1.25
C ALA A 30 -3.68 3.69 0.09
N ASP A 31 -4.21 3.41 -1.12
CA ASP A 31 -4.21 4.34 -2.24
C ASP A 31 -2.81 4.87 -2.62
N ALA A 32 -1.80 3.99 -2.63
CA ALA A 32 -0.39 4.37 -2.87
C ALA A 32 -0.17 5.03 -4.25
N HIS A 33 -0.91 4.61 -5.26
CA HIS A 33 -0.94 5.22 -6.59
C HIS A 33 0.45 5.46 -7.22
N PHE A 34 1.34 4.47 -7.14
CA PHE A 34 2.65 4.60 -7.77
C PHE A 34 2.52 4.88 -9.28
N GLY A 35 3.35 5.79 -9.78
CA GLY A 35 3.32 6.26 -11.16
C GLY A 35 2.31 7.38 -11.47
N LYS A 36 1.56 7.92 -10.49
CA LYS A 36 0.63 9.06 -10.69
C LYS A 36 1.30 10.28 -11.36
N ALA A 37 2.49 10.66 -10.88
CA ALA A 37 3.23 11.79 -11.46
C ALA A 37 3.73 11.55 -12.89
N VAL A 38 3.95 10.29 -13.30
CA VAL A 38 4.27 9.97 -14.70
C VAL A 38 3.05 10.17 -15.58
N SER A 39 1.86 9.82 -15.08
CA SER A 39 0.60 9.98 -15.81
C SER A 39 0.23 11.46 -16.00
N PHE A 40 0.39 12.29 -14.96
CA PHE A 40 0.15 13.74 -15.06
C PHE A 40 1.13 14.45 -16.01
N ARG A 41 2.42 14.12 -15.98
CA ARG A 41 3.40 14.70 -16.91
C ARG A 41 3.07 14.40 -18.37
N LYS A 42 2.60 13.18 -18.67
CA LYS A 42 2.15 12.82 -20.04
C LYS A 42 0.92 13.60 -20.50
N LEU A 43 0.12 14.13 -19.57
CA LEU A 43 -1.01 15.01 -19.84
C LEU A 43 -0.61 16.50 -19.86
N GLY A 44 0.69 16.81 -19.83
CA GLY A 44 1.18 18.19 -19.84
C GLY A 44 1.03 18.92 -18.51
N VAL A 45 0.62 18.22 -17.44
CA VAL A 45 0.51 18.80 -16.10
C VAL A 45 1.88 18.78 -15.43
N PRO A 46 2.43 19.96 -15.06
CA PRO A 46 3.68 20.01 -14.32
C PRO A 46 3.47 19.43 -12.92
N VAL A 47 4.18 18.35 -12.62
CA VAL A 47 4.22 17.73 -11.29
C VAL A 47 5.68 17.50 -10.89
N PRO A 48 6.01 17.58 -9.59
CA PRO A 48 7.37 17.35 -9.11
C PRO A 48 7.95 16.03 -9.60
N SER A 49 9.22 16.04 -10.02
CA SER A 49 10.01 14.83 -10.22
C SER A 49 10.37 14.23 -8.87
N GLY A 50 10.14 12.94 -8.64
CA GLY A 50 10.62 12.24 -7.43
C GLY A 50 9.57 11.43 -6.65
N THR A 51 8.28 11.67 -6.88
CA THR A 51 7.19 11.12 -6.05
C THR A 51 7.21 9.61 -5.79
N THR A 52 7.65 8.77 -6.74
CA THR A 52 7.75 7.31 -6.50
C THR A 52 8.93 6.98 -5.57
N THR A 53 10.11 7.55 -5.81
CA THR A 53 11.29 7.34 -4.95
C THR A 53 11.02 7.89 -3.55
N GLU A 54 10.47 9.09 -3.43
CA GLU A 54 10.12 9.71 -2.14
C GLU A 54 9.15 8.84 -1.33
N ASN A 55 8.11 8.30 -1.96
CA ASN A 55 7.18 7.39 -1.31
C ASN A 55 7.86 6.08 -0.86
N LEU A 56 8.78 5.52 -1.67
CA LEU A 56 9.51 4.30 -1.32
C LEU A 56 10.55 4.54 -0.21
N ASP A 57 11.20 5.70 -0.18
CA ASP A 57 12.12 6.09 0.89
C ASP A 57 11.36 6.26 2.21
N LEU A 58 10.17 6.88 2.17
CA LEU A 58 9.27 6.96 3.30
C LEU A 58 8.83 5.56 3.78
N LEU A 59 8.49 4.64 2.87
CA LEU A 59 8.16 3.25 3.24
C LEU A 59 9.35 2.56 3.92
N SER A 60 10.56 2.76 3.40
CA SER A 60 11.79 2.20 4.01
C SER A 60 11.97 2.74 5.44
N ALA A 61 11.83 4.06 5.64
CA ALA A 61 11.91 4.65 6.97
C ALA A 61 10.80 4.16 7.93
N LEU A 62 9.60 3.88 7.41
CA LEU A 62 8.52 3.29 8.20
C LEU A 62 8.86 1.85 8.61
N LEU A 63 9.41 1.04 7.71
CA LEU A 63 9.88 -0.31 8.03
C LEU A 63 10.97 -0.28 9.11
N ASP A 64 11.95 0.61 8.97
CA ASP A 64 13.04 0.76 9.96
C ASP A 64 12.52 1.17 11.34
N THR A 65 11.56 2.09 11.40
CA THR A 65 11.04 2.60 12.67
C THR A 65 10.04 1.67 13.34
N THR A 66 9.25 0.93 12.56
CA THR A 66 8.21 0.04 13.09
C THR A 66 8.68 -1.40 13.26
N GLN A 67 9.75 -1.79 12.56
CA GLN A 67 10.20 -3.19 12.42
C GLN A 67 9.09 -4.12 11.90
N ALA A 68 8.19 -3.56 11.07
CA ALA A 68 7.15 -4.34 10.41
C ALA A 68 7.77 -5.40 9.50
N ARG A 69 7.15 -6.58 9.46
CA ARG A 69 7.58 -7.70 8.61
C ARG A 69 6.70 -7.86 7.38
N ARG A 70 5.57 -7.16 7.35
CA ARG A 70 4.59 -7.18 6.27
C ARG A 70 4.12 -5.78 5.94
N ILE A 71 3.87 -5.53 4.65
CA ILE A 71 3.09 -4.40 4.17
C ILE A 71 1.84 -4.93 3.49
N VAL A 72 0.68 -4.41 3.87
CA VAL A 72 -0.59 -4.63 3.18
C VAL A 72 -1.01 -3.33 2.51
N PHE A 73 -1.14 -3.39 1.18
CA PHE A 73 -1.71 -2.32 0.39
C PHE A 73 -3.23 -2.53 0.27
N LEU A 74 -4.01 -1.52 0.70
CA LEU A 74 -5.47 -1.51 0.68
C LEU A 74 -6.00 -0.95 -0.65
N GLY A 75 -5.57 -1.58 -1.73
CA GLY A 75 -5.93 -1.26 -3.11
C GLY A 75 -5.23 -0.04 -3.71
N ASP A 76 -5.45 0.10 -5.01
CA ASP A 76 -4.96 1.16 -5.89
C ASP A 76 -3.44 1.38 -5.78
N PHE A 77 -2.70 0.27 -5.84
CA PHE A 77 -1.23 0.26 -5.74
C PHE A 77 -0.58 0.92 -6.95
N LEU A 78 -1.04 0.57 -8.17
CA LEU A 78 -0.62 1.20 -9.42
C LEU A 78 -1.70 2.16 -9.93
N HIS A 79 -1.31 3.39 -10.24
CA HIS A 79 -2.28 4.41 -10.67
C HIS A 79 -3.03 4.08 -11.98
N SER A 80 -2.40 3.34 -12.93
CA SER A 80 -3.05 2.88 -14.17
C SER A 80 -2.21 1.82 -14.90
N LYS A 81 -2.74 1.22 -15.97
CA LYS A 81 -1.94 0.43 -16.96
C LYS A 81 -0.68 1.16 -17.44
N ARG A 82 -0.69 2.50 -17.43
CA ARG A 82 0.46 3.32 -17.85
C ARG A 82 1.50 3.52 -16.75
N SER A 83 1.17 3.17 -15.50
CA SER A 83 2.11 3.08 -14.38
C SER A 83 3.08 1.90 -14.52
N HIS A 84 2.84 0.98 -15.47
CA HIS A 84 3.85 0.04 -15.97
C HIS A 84 4.94 0.72 -16.81
N ALA A 85 5.02 2.05 -16.81
CA ALA A 85 6.15 2.75 -17.40
C ALA A 85 7.45 2.21 -16.80
N ARG A 86 8.38 1.78 -17.66
CA ARG A 86 9.61 1.08 -17.30
C ARG A 86 10.33 1.71 -16.10
N GLY A 87 10.51 3.03 -16.10
CA GLY A 87 11.17 3.73 -14.99
C GLY A 87 10.48 3.60 -13.63
N THR A 88 9.15 3.58 -13.55
CA THR A 88 8.43 3.40 -12.27
C THR A 88 8.58 1.97 -11.76
N LEU A 89 8.39 0.98 -12.62
CA LEU A 89 8.57 -0.42 -12.23
C LEU A 89 10.02 -0.74 -11.86
N ASP A 90 10.99 -0.17 -12.57
CA ASP A 90 12.42 -0.34 -12.26
C ASP A 90 12.75 0.20 -10.85
N THR A 91 12.21 1.37 -10.48
CA THR A 91 12.40 1.92 -9.11
C THR A 91 11.75 1.03 -8.05
N ILE A 92 10.53 0.54 -8.28
CA ILE A 92 9.85 -0.35 -7.34
C ILE A 92 10.60 -1.68 -7.22
N ALA A 93 11.09 -2.25 -8.33
CA ALA A 93 11.88 -3.47 -8.34
C ALA A 93 13.19 -3.32 -7.54
N GLN A 94 13.92 -2.23 -7.74
CA GLN A 94 15.14 -1.93 -6.95
C GLN A 94 14.84 -1.76 -5.45
N TRP A 95 13.68 -1.20 -5.10
CA TRP A 95 13.26 -1.14 -3.71
C TRP A 95 12.90 -2.53 -3.18
N ARG A 96 12.20 -3.35 -3.98
CA ARG A 96 11.82 -4.72 -3.62
C ARG A 96 13.03 -5.60 -3.36
N ASP A 97 14.06 -5.52 -4.21
CA ASP A 97 15.30 -6.30 -4.05
C ASP A 97 16.00 -6.02 -2.72
N ARG A 98 15.92 -4.77 -2.22
CA ARG A 98 16.49 -4.36 -0.92
C ARG A 98 15.65 -4.79 0.28
N HIS A 99 14.38 -5.13 0.07
CA HIS A 99 13.42 -5.49 1.12
C HIS A 99 12.78 -6.84 0.81
N ALA A 100 13.58 -7.78 0.28
CA ALA A 100 13.09 -9.07 -0.22
C ALA A 100 12.47 -9.96 0.87
N ASP A 101 12.85 -9.72 2.14
CA ASP A 101 12.36 -10.39 3.34
C ASP A 101 11.01 -9.86 3.85
N ILE A 102 10.60 -8.67 3.39
CA ILE A 102 9.30 -8.09 3.75
C ILE A 102 8.20 -8.78 2.95
N GLU A 103 7.16 -9.24 3.62
CA GLU A 103 5.96 -9.77 2.96
C GLU A 103 5.14 -8.62 2.37
N LEU A 104 4.74 -8.73 1.11
CA LEU A 104 3.88 -7.73 0.45
C LEU A 104 2.57 -8.37 0.06
N THR A 105 1.48 -7.84 0.56
CA THR A 105 0.13 -8.23 0.16
C THR A 105 -0.58 -7.04 -0.48
N LEU A 106 -1.22 -7.26 -1.62
CA LEU A 106 -2.16 -6.32 -2.23
C LEU A 106 -3.57 -6.87 -2.09
N VAL A 107 -4.41 -6.14 -1.36
CA VAL A 107 -5.86 -6.30 -1.41
C VAL A 107 -6.34 -5.50 -2.61
N ARG A 108 -6.86 -6.15 -3.66
CA ARG A 108 -7.18 -5.48 -4.94
C ARG A 108 -8.16 -4.33 -4.75
N GLY A 109 -7.82 -3.18 -5.35
CA GLY A 109 -8.72 -2.05 -5.55
C GLY A 109 -9.27 -1.99 -6.97
N ASN A 110 -10.13 -1.00 -7.21
CA ASN A 110 -10.79 -0.80 -8.50
C ASN A 110 -9.80 -0.54 -9.64
N HIS A 111 -8.71 0.17 -9.34
CA HIS A 111 -7.69 0.47 -10.33
C HIS A 111 -6.81 -0.74 -10.62
N ASP A 112 -6.57 -1.61 -9.63
CA ASP A 112 -5.78 -2.82 -9.81
C ASP A 112 -6.52 -3.83 -10.71
N ASP A 113 -7.84 -4.01 -10.51
CA ASP A 113 -8.69 -4.84 -11.38
C ASP A 113 -8.61 -4.41 -12.85
N ARG A 114 -8.47 -3.10 -13.08
CA ARG A 114 -8.40 -2.51 -14.43
C ARG A 114 -6.98 -2.48 -14.98
N ALA A 115 -5.97 -2.27 -14.14
CA ALA A 115 -4.57 -2.17 -14.51
C ALA A 115 -3.93 -3.55 -14.74
N GLY A 116 -4.43 -4.56 -14.03
CA GLY A 116 -3.82 -5.86 -13.87
C GLY A 116 -2.98 -5.92 -12.59
N ASP A 117 -2.76 -7.14 -12.11
CA ASP A 117 -1.92 -7.40 -10.94
C ASP A 117 -0.48 -6.88 -11.15
N PRO A 118 0.23 -6.52 -10.06
CA PRO A 118 1.65 -6.17 -10.13
C PRO A 118 2.47 -7.28 -10.81
N PRO A 119 3.56 -6.94 -11.52
CA PRO A 119 4.42 -7.95 -12.12
C PRO A 119 4.90 -8.99 -11.10
N ALA A 120 4.89 -10.27 -11.47
CA ALA A 120 5.30 -11.36 -10.59
C ALA A 120 6.71 -11.19 -10.00
N SER A 121 7.60 -10.46 -10.69
CA SER A 121 8.93 -10.11 -10.20
C SER A 121 8.93 -9.26 -8.93
N LEU A 122 7.83 -8.58 -8.61
CA LEU A 122 7.69 -7.81 -7.38
C LEU A 122 7.27 -8.69 -6.18
N ASN A 123 6.93 -9.97 -6.42
CA ASN A 123 6.60 -10.97 -5.40
C ASN A 123 5.52 -10.50 -4.39
N PHE A 124 4.43 -9.97 -4.91
CA PHE A 124 3.23 -9.68 -4.12
C PHE A 124 2.36 -10.92 -4.00
N GLU A 125 1.82 -11.14 -2.81
CA GLU A 125 0.57 -11.88 -2.66
C GLU A 125 -0.59 -10.96 -3.06
N VAL A 126 -1.39 -11.34 -4.05
CA VAL A 126 -2.51 -10.53 -4.52
C VAL A 126 -3.82 -11.26 -4.24
N ILE A 127 -4.73 -10.60 -3.53
CA ILE A 127 -5.99 -11.19 -3.09
C ILE A 127 -7.15 -10.21 -3.29
N ASP A 128 -8.36 -10.76 -3.39
CA ASP A 128 -9.58 -9.97 -3.31
C ASP A 128 -9.90 -9.64 -1.84
N GLU A 129 -10.55 -8.49 -1.61
CA GLU A 129 -11.02 -8.12 -0.28
C GLU A 129 -12.10 -9.08 0.25
N PRO A 130 -12.17 -9.34 1.57
CA PRO A 130 -11.27 -8.83 2.61
C PRO A 130 -10.05 -9.75 2.89
N LEU A 131 -8.93 -9.14 3.28
CA LEU A 131 -7.89 -9.85 4.03
C LEU A 131 -8.26 -9.85 5.52
N MET A 132 -8.53 -11.03 6.07
CA MET A 132 -8.80 -11.17 7.51
C MET A 132 -7.48 -11.19 8.29
N LEU A 133 -7.34 -10.28 9.25
CA LEU A 133 -6.15 -10.17 10.08
C LEU A 133 -6.51 -9.73 11.50
N GLY A 134 -6.42 -10.66 12.45
CA GLY A 134 -6.85 -10.40 13.83
C GLY A 134 -8.33 -9.99 13.90
N PRO A 135 -8.69 -8.90 14.59
CA PRO A 135 -10.06 -8.39 14.63
C PRO A 135 -10.46 -7.59 13.38
N PHE A 136 -9.55 -7.46 12.40
CA PHE A 136 -9.72 -6.58 11.25
C PHE A 136 -10.11 -7.33 9.97
N ALA A 137 -10.97 -6.69 9.19
CA ALA A 137 -11.16 -6.99 7.77
C ALA A 137 -10.49 -5.85 6.99
N LEU A 138 -9.36 -6.16 6.36
CA LEU A 138 -8.62 -5.20 5.55
C LEU A 138 -9.18 -5.22 4.13
N CYS A 139 -9.75 -4.09 3.72
CA CYS A 139 -10.48 -3.94 2.46
C CYS A 139 -9.93 -2.75 1.67
N HIS A 140 -10.21 -2.70 0.37
CA HIS A 140 -10.13 -1.45 -0.37
C HIS A 140 -11.42 -0.63 -0.16
N HIS A 141 -12.59 -1.27 -0.27
CA HIS A 141 -13.89 -0.58 -0.18
C HIS A 141 -14.40 -0.43 1.26
N PRO A 142 -15.04 0.72 1.60
CA PRO A 142 -15.65 0.96 2.90
C PRO A 142 -17.01 0.27 3.05
N ARG A 143 -17.01 -1.07 3.03
CA ARG A 143 -18.22 -1.89 3.20
C ARG A 143 -18.14 -2.67 4.52
N PRO A 144 -19.21 -2.68 5.34
CA PRO A 144 -19.23 -3.45 6.58
C PRO A 144 -18.99 -4.95 6.34
N VAL A 145 -18.19 -5.57 7.22
CA VAL A 145 -17.96 -7.02 7.26
C VAL A 145 -18.43 -7.54 8.62
N ALA A 146 -19.30 -8.55 8.61
CA ALA A 146 -19.87 -9.09 9.84
C ALA A 146 -18.79 -9.72 10.72
N GLY A 147 -18.74 -9.32 12.00
CA GLY A 147 -17.83 -9.89 12.99
C GLY A 147 -16.40 -9.35 12.95
N ALA A 148 -16.10 -8.32 12.15
CA ALA A 148 -14.78 -7.71 12.08
C ALA A 148 -14.85 -6.19 11.93
N TYR A 149 -13.79 -5.50 12.35
CA TYR A 149 -13.66 -4.06 12.13
C TYR A 149 -12.99 -3.80 10.78
N VAL A 150 -13.66 -3.04 9.92
CA VAL A 150 -13.16 -2.77 8.57
C VAL A 150 -12.13 -1.64 8.61
N ILE A 151 -10.95 -1.89 8.07
CA ILE A 151 -9.95 -0.87 7.76
C ILE A 151 -9.82 -0.82 6.23
N CYS A 152 -10.05 0.35 5.65
CA CYS A 152 -10.14 0.51 4.19
C CYS A 152 -9.62 1.86 3.69
N GLY A 153 -9.42 1.95 2.38
CA GLY A 153 -9.04 3.17 1.66
C GLY A 153 -10.19 3.74 0.82
N HIS A 154 -9.91 3.98 -0.47
CA HIS A 154 -10.85 4.33 -1.55
C HIS A 154 -11.38 5.77 -1.57
N TRP A 155 -11.67 6.38 -0.41
CA TRP A 155 -12.29 7.73 -0.36
C TRP A 155 -11.32 8.90 -0.20
N HIS A 156 -10.02 8.64 -0.08
CA HIS A 156 -8.96 9.63 0.17
C HIS A 156 -9.23 10.52 1.40
#